data_AF-A0AAW2Y8Q2-F1
#
_entry.id   AF-A0AAW2Y8Q2-F1
#
_cell.length_a   1.000
_cell.length_b   1.000
_cell.length_c   1.000
_cell.angle_alpha   90.00
_cell.angle_beta   90.00
_cell.angle_gamma   90.00
#
_symmetry.space_group_name_H-M   'P 1'
#
loop_
_entity.id
_entity.type
_entity.pdbx_description
1 polymer ?
#
loop_
_entity_poly.entity_id
_entity_poly.type
_entity_poly.pdbx_seq_one_letter_code
_entity_poly.pdbx_strand_id
1 'polypeptide(L)'
;MDKSSMVLSKNVEPTLQLSLPNILGIRKEEQLERYLGLPSIVGRSRRGVFAYIRDRIWKKLQGWSGRNLSQAGKAIMIKSVVQAIPTYAMSVFRLPNSLLGEVQSMASNFFWHNKDQRKIHWISWERLCKKKEEGGIGFRSLKAFNTALPAKQLWRLITKPQSLIA
;
A
#
# COMPACT_ATOMS: atom_id res chain seq x y z
N MET A 1 23.06 18.11 12.21
CA MET A 1 22.51 17.22 13.26
C MET A 1 21.03 16.99 12.92
N ASP A 2 20.74 16.47 11.73
CA ASP A 2 19.42 16.64 11.08
C ASP A 2 18.67 15.31 10.92
N LYS A 3 18.83 14.38 11.87
CA LYS A 3 18.20 13.05 11.79
C LYS A 3 16.95 12.89 12.66
N SER A 4 16.70 13.85 13.55
CA SER A 4 15.62 13.76 14.53
C SER A 4 14.67 14.93 14.34
N SER A 5 13.39 14.63 14.16
CA SER A 5 12.30 15.61 14.18
C SER A 5 11.22 15.17 15.15
N MET A 6 10.51 16.14 15.72
CA MET A 6 9.47 15.90 16.73
C MET A 6 8.17 16.55 16.30
N VAL A 7 7.08 15.79 16.39
CA VAL A 7 5.71 16.27 16.24
C VAL A 7 5.04 16.25 17.60
N LEU A 8 4.41 17.36 17.96
CA LEU A 8 3.65 17.49 19.20
C LEU A 8 2.16 17.37 18.91
N SER A 9 1.42 16.74 19.82
CA SER A 9 -0.04 16.68 19.73
C SER A 9 -0.64 18.09 19.87
N LYS A 10 -1.80 18.32 19.24
CA LYS A 10 -2.55 19.58 19.35
C LYS A 10 -3.02 19.88 20.77
N ASN A 11 -3.01 18.88 21.66
CA ASN A 11 -3.45 19.01 23.05
C ASN A 11 -2.31 19.37 24.01
N VAL A 12 -1.07 19.58 23.53
CA VAL A 12 0.06 19.96 24.39
C VAL A 12 -0.01 21.45 24.71
N GLU A 13 0.24 21.82 25.96
CA GLU A 13 0.25 23.21 26.44
C GLU A 13 1.23 24.08 25.62
N PRO A 14 0.86 25.32 25.23
CA PRO A 14 1.70 26.18 24.38
C PRO A 14 3.10 26.46 24.94
N THR A 15 3.22 26.56 26.27
CA THR A 15 4.47 26.75 27.02
C THR A 15 5.42 25.55 26.85
N LEU A 16 4.88 24.34 26.93
CA LEU A 16 5.60 23.09 26.68
C LEU A 16 5.99 22.93 25.21
N GLN A 17 5.16 23.41 24.28
CA GLN A 17 5.46 23.33 22.85
C GLN A 17 6.67 24.18 22.41
N LEU A 18 6.98 25.25 23.15
CA LEU A 18 8.12 26.13 22.89
C LEU A 18 9.37 25.70 23.65
N SER A 19 9.22 25.16 24.86
CA SER A 19 10.35 24.73 25.69
C SER A 19 10.95 23.40 25.25
N LEU A 20 10.12 22.42 24.86
CA LEU A 20 10.59 21.08 24.48
C LEU A 20 11.59 21.06 23.30
N PRO A 21 11.36 21.79 22.19
CA PRO A 21 12.34 21.86 21.09
C PRO A 21 13.69 22.42 21.53
N ASN A 22 13.68 23.43 22.41
CA ASN A 22 14.89 24.08 22.91
C ASN A 22 15.66 23.19 23.89
N ILE A 23 14.96 22.46 24.77
CA ILE A 23 15.58 21.53 25.74
C ILE A 23 16.20 20.34 25.02
N LEU A 24 15.48 19.77 24.04
CA LEU A 24 15.91 18.56 23.35
C LEU A 24 16.89 18.83 22.21
N GLY A 25 17.01 20.08 21.75
CA GLY A 25 17.80 20.45 20.57
C GLY A 25 17.25 19.82 19.27
N ILE A 26 15.94 19.52 19.24
CA ILE A 26 15.28 18.83 18.12
C ILE A 26 14.31 19.79 17.45
N ARG A 27 14.32 19.82 16.11
CA ARG A 27 13.41 20.66 15.33
C ARG A 27 11.96 20.18 15.47
N LYS A 28 11.06 21.12 15.78
CA LYS A 28 9.61 20.90 15.71
C LYS A 28 9.18 20.87 14.25
N GLU A 29 8.50 19.80 13.85
CA GLU A 29 7.93 19.64 12.52
C GLU A 29 6.41 19.48 12.66
N GLU A 30 5.62 20.13 11.81
CA GLU A 30 4.15 20.02 11.88
C GLU A 30 3.65 18.65 11.43
N GLN A 31 4.46 17.96 10.62
CA GLN A 31 4.11 16.67 10.07
C GLN A 31 5.37 15.81 9.98
N LEU A 32 5.40 14.70 10.72
CA LEU A 32 6.45 13.70 10.58
C LEU A 32 6.40 13.17 9.15
N GLU A 33 7.48 13.39 8.40
CA GLU A 33 7.66 12.85 7.07
C GLU A 33 7.53 11.32 7.06
N ARG A 34 7.43 10.75 5.86
CA ARG A 34 7.26 9.30 5.68
C ARG A 34 8.47 8.54 6.20
N TYR A 35 8.29 7.72 7.23
CA TYR A 35 9.32 6.81 7.68
C TYR A 35 9.33 5.54 6.82
N LEU A 36 10.48 5.23 6.20
CA LEU A 36 10.66 4.11 5.26
C LEU A 36 9.60 4.10 4.12
N GLY A 37 9.14 5.29 3.71
CA GLY A 37 8.13 5.44 2.67
C GLY A 37 6.69 5.15 3.13
N LEU A 38 6.47 4.88 4.42
CA LEU A 38 5.15 4.74 5.04
C LEU A 38 4.78 6.00 5.83
N PRO A 39 3.49 6.31 5.97
CA PRO A 39 3.04 7.41 6.81
C PRO A 39 3.37 7.13 8.28
N SER A 40 4.16 8.00 8.90
CA SER A 40 4.52 7.91 10.33
C SER A 40 3.34 8.21 11.25
N ILE A 41 2.40 9.04 10.79
CA ILE A 41 1.15 9.34 11.48
C ILE A 41 -0.02 9.03 10.54
N VAL A 42 -0.89 8.11 10.96
CA VAL A 42 -2.14 7.81 10.25
C VAL A 42 -3.27 8.57 10.94
N GLY A 43 -3.63 9.74 10.38
CA GLY A 43 -4.74 10.56 10.89
C GLY A 43 -6.13 9.98 10.56
N ARG A 44 -7.19 10.78 10.83
CA ARG A 44 -8.59 10.38 10.58
C ARG A 44 -8.87 9.98 9.12
N SER A 45 -8.19 10.60 8.16
CA SER A 45 -8.33 10.28 6.72
C SER A 45 -7.41 9.15 6.27
N ARG A 46 -7.76 7.90 6.60
CA ARG A 46 -7.01 6.71 6.14
C ARG A 46 -6.94 6.61 4.61
N ARG A 47 -7.96 7.08 3.88
CA ARG A 47 -7.98 7.02 2.40
C ARG A 47 -6.95 7.97 1.79
N GLY A 48 -6.87 9.22 2.28
CA GLY A 48 -5.91 10.21 1.78
C GLY A 48 -4.46 9.81 2.07
N VAL A 49 -4.21 9.29 3.28
CA VAL A 49 -2.88 8.85 3.72
C VAL A 49 -2.29 7.77 2.82
N PHE A 50 -3.10 6.82 2.34
CA PHE A 50 -2.65 5.71 1.48
C PHE A 50 -2.90 5.94 -0.02
N ALA A 51 -3.41 7.10 -0.44
CA ALA A 51 -3.69 7.40 -1.85
C ALA A 51 -2.44 7.27 -2.74
N TYR A 52 -1.26 7.57 -2.19
CA TYR A 52 0.02 7.44 -2.90
C TYR A 52 0.27 6.03 -3.47
N ILE A 53 -0.28 4.97 -2.84
CA ILE A 53 -0.13 3.59 -3.30
C ILE A 53 -0.84 3.43 -4.65
N ARG A 54 -2.09 3.89 -4.70
CA ARG A 54 -2.88 3.90 -5.93
C ARG A 54 -2.19 4.75 -7.00
N ASP A 55 -1.71 5.93 -6.64
CA ASP A 55 -1.10 6.85 -7.62
C ASP A 55 0.20 6.27 -8.21
N ARG A 56 1.02 5.58 -7.40
CA ARG A 56 2.20 4.84 -7.89
C ARG A 56 1.81 3.73 -8.86
N ILE A 57 0.78 2.95 -8.52
CA ILE A 57 0.27 1.87 -9.38
C ILE A 57 -0.25 2.47 -10.69
N TRP A 58 -1.03 3.55 -10.62
CA TRP A 58 -1.55 4.25 -11.79
C TRP A 58 -0.44 4.69 -12.73
N LYS A 59 0.61 5.34 -12.20
CA LYS A 59 1.76 5.79 -12.98
C LYS A 59 2.47 4.64 -13.71
N LYS A 60 2.59 3.48 -13.05
CA LYS A 60 3.17 2.27 -13.68
C LYS A 60 2.27 1.73 -14.79
N LEU A 61 0.97 1.60 -14.53
CA LEU A 61 0.00 1.11 -15.51
C LEU A 61 -0.08 2.02 -16.75
N GLN A 62 -0.09 3.34 -16.56
CA GLN A 62 -0.07 4.31 -17.65
C GLN A 62 1.21 4.19 -18.50
N GLY A 63 2.38 4.07 -17.86
CA GLY A 63 3.65 3.86 -18.56
C GLY A 63 3.71 2.56 -19.38
N TRP A 64 2.93 1.54 -19.00
CA TRP A 64 2.87 0.27 -19.75
C TRP A 64 1.73 0.19 -20.76
N SER A 65 0.64 0.95 -20.56
CA SER A 65 -0.47 1.03 -21.50
C SER A 65 0.00 1.48 -22.90
N GLY A 66 1.10 2.22 -22.97
CA GLY A 66 1.78 2.59 -24.22
C GLY A 66 2.47 1.46 -24.98
N ARG A 67 2.64 0.27 -24.38
CA ARG A 67 3.37 -0.86 -24.96
C ARG A 67 2.38 -1.95 -25.40
N ASN A 68 2.60 -2.54 -26.58
CA ASN A 68 1.81 -3.67 -27.06
C ASN A 68 2.20 -4.96 -26.32
N LEU A 69 1.68 -5.12 -25.10
CA LEU A 69 1.93 -6.28 -24.26
C LEU A 69 0.95 -7.41 -24.55
N SER A 70 1.47 -8.64 -24.61
CA SER A 70 0.63 -9.84 -24.59
C SER A 70 -0.12 -9.96 -23.26
N GLN A 71 -1.21 -10.73 -23.26
CA GLN A 71 -1.96 -11.03 -22.03
C GLN A 71 -1.10 -11.68 -20.95
N ALA A 72 -0.20 -12.59 -21.36
CA ALA A 72 0.78 -13.19 -20.46
C ALA A 72 1.73 -12.13 -19.86
N GLY A 73 2.24 -11.21 -20.68
CA GLY A 73 3.10 -10.11 -20.21
C GLY A 73 2.40 -9.21 -19.20
N LYS A 74 1.14 -8.87 -19.44
CA LYS A 74 0.32 -8.10 -18.48
C LYS A 74 0.12 -8.84 -17.17
N ALA A 75 -0.17 -10.14 -17.22
CA ALA A 75 -0.32 -10.95 -16.02
C ALA A 75 0.96 -10.95 -15.17
N ILE A 76 2.13 -11.04 -15.82
CA ILE A 76 3.43 -10.98 -15.13
C ILE A 76 3.63 -9.62 -14.47
N MET A 77 3.35 -8.51 -15.17
CA MET A 77 3.49 -7.16 -14.61
C MET A 77 2.56 -6.91 -13.40
N ILE A 78 1.32 -7.41 -13.47
CA ILE A 78 0.38 -7.31 -12.35
C ILE A 78 0.92 -8.05 -11.13
N LYS A 79 1.39 -9.28 -11.30
CA LYS A 79 1.90 -10.11 -10.19
C LYS A 79 3.17 -9.56 -9.58
N SER A 80 4.13 -9.19 -10.43
CA SER A 80 5.48 -8.81 -10.00
C SER A 80 5.54 -7.38 -9.46
N VAL A 81 4.72 -6.46 -9.99
CA VAL A 81 4.82 -5.04 -9.63
C VAL A 81 3.56 -4.55 -8.94
N VAL A 82 2.38 -4.66 -9.58
CA VAL A 82 1.15 -4.07 -9.04
C VAL A 82 0.77 -4.67 -7.68
N GLN A 83 0.87 -5.99 -7.54
CA GLN A 83 0.59 -6.70 -6.29
C GLN A 83 1.71 -6.53 -5.26
N ALA A 84 2.95 -6.27 -5.70
CA ALA A 84 4.08 -6.08 -4.79
C ALA A 84 4.08 -4.70 -4.12
N ILE A 85 3.73 -3.63 -4.85
CA ILE A 85 3.72 -2.25 -4.33
C ILE A 85 2.96 -2.10 -2.99
N PRO A 86 1.72 -2.57 -2.83
CA PRO A 86 1.00 -2.41 -1.57
C PRO A 86 1.47 -3.37 -0.47
N THR A 87 2.29 -4.40 -0.78
CA THR A 87 2.63 -5.49 0.16
C THR A 87 3.33 -4.96 1.41
N TYR A 88 4.25 -4.01 1.26
CA TYR A 88 4.95 -3.41 2.41
C TYR A 88 3.98 -2.64 3.32
N ALA A 89 3.13 -1.79 2.75
CA ALA A 89 2.12 -1.06 3.52
C ALA A 89 1.10 -2.00 4.18
N MET A 90 0.65 -3.04 3.49
CA MET A 90 -0.26 -4.05 4.03
C MET A 90 0.36 -4.91 5.13
N SER A 91 1.69 -5.00 5.23
CA SER A 91 2.34 -5.73 6.33
C SER A 91 2.25 -5.02 7.67
N VAL A 92 2.15 -3.68 7.64
CA VAL A 92 2.10 -2.83 8.84
C VAL A 92 0.68 -2.31 9.11
N PHE A 93 -0.07 -1.99 8.06
CA PHE A 93 -1.38 -1.33 8.16
C PHE A 93 -2.47 -2.10 7.44
N ARG A 94 -3.67 -2.12 8.04
CA ARG A 94 -4.89 -2.54 7.33
C ARG A 94 -5.39 -1.42 6.43
N LEU A 95 -5.19 -1.56 5.13
CA LEU A 95 -5.62 -0.59 4.12
C LEU A 95 -7.15 -0.53 3.98
N PRO A 96 -7.75 0.61 3.61
CA PRO A 96 -9.18 0.72 3.36
C PRO A 96 -9.65 -0.16 2.20
N ASN A 97 -10.80 -0.81 2.34
CA ASN A 97 -11.39 -1.65 1.28
C ASN A 97 -11.67 -0.87 -0.01
N SER A 98 -11.99 0.42 0.08
CA SER A 98 -12.16 1.30 -1.08
C SER A 98 -10.90 1.41 -1.92
N LEU A 99 -9.74 1.63 -1.28
CA LEU A 99 -8.44 1.67 -1.94
C LEU A 99 -8.10 0.34 -2.63
N LEU A 100 -8.36 -0.78 -1.96
CA LEU A 100 -8.12 -2.10 -2.55
C LEU A 100 -9.03 -2.36 -3.76
N GLY A 101 -10.29 -1.90 -3.70
CA GLY A 101 -11.23 -1.97 -4.82
C GLY A 101 -10.77 -1.11 -6.01
N GLU A 102 -10.27 0.10 -5.76
CA GLU A 102 -9.69 0.96 -6.79
C GLU A 102 -8.51 0.28 -7.48
N VAL A 103 -7.55 -0.25 -6.70
CA VAL A 103 -6.37 -0.95 -7.25
C VAL A 103 -6.78 -2.20 -8.04
N GLN A 104 -7.74 -2.98 -7.54
CA GLN A 104 -8.28 -4.13 -8.25
C GLN A 104 -8.92 -3.73 -9.58
N SER A 105 -9.73 -2.67 -9.58
CA SER A 105 -10.36 -2.14 -10.79
C SER A 105 -9.30 -1.71 -11.83
N MET A 106 -8.27 -0.98 -11.40
CA MET A 106 -7.18 -0.56 -12.27
C MET A 106 -6.41 -1.75 -12.87
N ALA A 107 -6.11 -2.77 -12.05
CA ALA A 107 -5.42 -3.98 -12.51
C ALA A 107 -6.29 -4.79 -13.48
N SER A 108 -7.59 -4.90 -13.22
CA SER A 108 -8.57 -5.56 -14.08
C SER A 108 -8.69 -4.85 -15.42
N ASN A 109 -8.82 -3.52 -15.41
CA ASN A 109 -8.89 -2.73 -16.62
C ASN A 109 -7.61 -2.89 -17.43
N PHE A 110 -6.43 -2.79 -16.81
CA PHE A 110 -5.16 -2.99 -17.52
C PHE A 110 -5.02 -4.40 -18.11
N PHE A 111 -5.48 -5.43 -17.40
CA PHE A 111 -5.43 -6.80 -17.88
C PHE A 111 -6.28 -6.97 -19.14
N TRP A 112 -7.55 -6.59 -19.07
CA TRP A 112 -8.48 -6.82 -20.18
C TRP A 112 -8.32 -5.83 -21.33
N HIS A 113 -8.05 -4.55 -21.07
CA HIS A 113 -8.09 -3.49 -22.07
C HIS A 113 -6.74 -3.30 -22.76
N ASN A 114 -6.78 -3.04 -24.07
CA ASN A 114 -5.66 -2.46 -24.82
C ASN A 114 -6.00 -1.01 -25.19
N LYS A 115 -4.98 -0.24 -25.57
CA LYS A 115 -5.05 1.21 -25.83
C LYS A 115 -6.29 1.67 -26.59
N ASP A 116 -6.70 0.93 -27.63
CA ASP A 116 -7.76 1.37 -28.54
C ASP A 116 -9.05 0.56 -28.48
N GLN A 117 -9.19 -0.41 -27.56
CA GLN A 117 -10.40 -1.23 -27.48
C GLN A 117 -10.81 -1.53 -26.04
N ARG A 118 -12.06 -1.14 -25.73
CA ARG A 118 -12.77 -1.57 -24.53
C ARG A 118 -13.11 -3.05 -24.69
N LYS A 119 -12.40 -3.91 -23.97
CA LYS A 119 -12.60 -5.37 -24.05
C LYS A 119 -13.51 -5.84 -22.93
N ILE A 120 -14.35 -6.81 -23.26
CA ILE A 120 -15.23 -7.49 -22.32
C ILE A 120 -14.37 -8.21 -21.26
N HIS A 121 -14.78 -8.09 -20.00
CA HIS A 121 -14.19 -8.85 -18.91
C HIS A 121 -14.77 -10.28 -18.92
N TRP A 122 -14.12 -11.19 -19.64
CA TRP A 122 -14.61 -12.56 -19.84
C TRP A 122 -14.71 -13.37 -18.55
N ILE A 123 -13.83 -13.08 -17.58
CA ILE A 123 -13.74 -13.81 -16.32
C ILE A 123 -13.70 -12.81 -15.17
N SER A 124 -14.46 -13.07 -14.10
CA SER A 124 -14.45 -12.22 -12.91
C SER A 124 -13.06 -12.16 -12.27
N TRP A 125 -12.73 -11.02 -11.66
CA TRP A 125 -11.43 -10.85 -11.02
C TRP A 125 -11.21 -11.86 -9.88
N GLU A 126 -12.26 -12.23 -9.12
CA GLU A 126 -12.14 -13.28 -8.10
C GLU A 126 -11.71 -14.61 -8.71
N ARG A 127 -12.26 -14.99 -9.87
CA ARG A 127 -11.92 -16.24 -10.54
C ARG A 127 -10.50 -16.21 -11.12
N LEU A 128 -10.03 -15.05 -11.61
CA LEU A 128 -8.63 -14.86 -12.00
C LEU A 128 -7.65 -15.01 -10.83
N CYS A 129 -8.09 -14.72 -9.59
CA CYS A 129 -7.28 -14.87 -8.39
C CYS A 129 -7.14 -16.31 -7.88
N LYS A 130 -7.94 -17.25 -8.39
CA LYS A 130 -7.80 -18.67 -8.06
C LYS A 130 -6.46 -19.22 -8.54
N LYS A 131 -6.04 -20.35 -7.95
CA LYS A 131 -4.84 -21.07 -8.38
C LYS A 131 -4.98 -21.53 -9.84
N LYS A 132 -3.85 -21.78 -10.51
CA LYS A 132 -3.86 -22.33 -11.88
C LYS A 132 -4.56 -23.68 -11.97
N GLU A 133 -4.36 -24.53 -10.97
CA GLU A 133 -5.03 -25.83 -10.81
C GLU A 133 -6.55 -25.71 -10.74
N GLU A 134 -7.06 -24.58 -10.21
CA GLU A 134 -8.48 -24.28 -10.07
C GLU A 134 -9.04 -23.48 -11.28
N GLY A 135 -8.27 -23.39 -12.38
CA GLY A 135 -8.66 -22.65 -13.59
C GLY A 135 -8.52 -21.13 -13.48
N GLY A 136 -7.78 -20.63 -12.48
CA GLY A 136 -7.44 -19.21 -12.35
C GLY A 136 -6.09 -18.87 -12.97
N ILE A 137 -5.71 -17.59 -12.90
CA ILE A 137 -4.38 -17.12 -13.37
C ILE A 137 -3.39 -17.08 -12.20
N GLY A 138 -3.85 -17.18 -10.95
CA GLY A 138 -3.03 -17.08 -9.75
C GLY A 138 -2.69 -15.64 -9.38
N PHE A 139 -3.60 -14.70 -9.63
CA PHE A 139 -3.50 -13.36 -9.04
C PHE A 139 -3.77 -13.42 -7.53
N ARG A 140 -3.10 -12.58 -6.74
CA ARG A 140 -3.37 -12.49 -5.31
C ARG A 140 -4.58 -11.60 -5.04
N SER A 141 -5.51 -12.07 -4.22
CA SER A 141 -6.59 -11.24 -3.67
C SER A 141 -6.00 -10.24 -2.69
N LEU A 142 -6.01 -8.95 -3.05
CA LEU A 142 -5.49 -7.89 -2.19
C LEU A 142 -6.25 -7.78 -0.86
N LYS A 143 -7.57 -8.05 -0.85
CA LYS A 143 -8.38 -8.07 0.37
C LYS A 143 -7.94 -9.17 1.34
N ALA A 144 -7.68 -10.38 0.82
CA ALA A 144 -7.18 -11.48 1.63
C ALA A 144 -5.78 -11.17 2.19
N PHE A 145 -4.89 -10.65 1.35
CA PHE A 145 -3.53 -10.26 1.77
C PHE A 145 -3.51 -9.13 2.79
N ASN A 146 -4.38 -8.13 2.65
CA ASN A 146 -4.53 -7.04 3.61
C ASN A 146 -5.04 -7.49 5.00
N THR A 147 -5.57 -8.72 5.10
CA THR A 147 -5.92 -9.34 6.38
C THR A 147 -4.80 -10.27 6.86
N ALA A 148 -4.25 -11.08 5.96
CA ALA A 148 -3.26 -12.08 6.30
C ALA A 148 -1.89 -11.50 6.71
N LEU A 149 -1.44 -10.41 6.07
CA LEU A 149 -0.10 -9.87 6.34
C LEU A 149 0.02 -9.23 7.75
N PRO A 150 -0.92 -8.37 8.20
CA PRO A 150 -0.89 -7.90 9.58
C PRO A 150 -1.08 -9.03 10.59
N ALA A 151 -1.92 -10.03 10.28
CA ALA A 151 -2.12 -11.19 11.16
C ALA A 151 -0.85 -12.03 11.30
N LYS A 152 -0.10 -12.22 10.21
CA LYS A 152 1.22 -12.87 10.23
C LYS A 152 2.20 -12.11 11.12
N GLN A 153 2.18 -10.79 11.06
CA GLN A 153 3.02 -9.93 11.89
C GLN A 153 2.64 -10.04 13.37
N LEU A 154 1.34 -10.00 13.68
CA LEU A 154 0.82 -10.20 15.03
C LEU A 154 1.19 -11.58 15.59
N TRP A 155 1.08 -12.63 14.77
CA TRP A 155 1.47 -13.98 15.16
C TRP A 155 2.97 -14.06 15.54
N ARG A 156 3.84 -13.36 14.82
CA ARG A 156 5.27 -13.30 15.16
C ARG A 156 5.52 -12.58 16.48
N LEU A 157 4.80 -11.49 16.77
CA LEU A 157 4.88 -10.80 18.06
C LEU A 157 4.53 -11.75 19.22
N ILE A 158 3.49 -12.57 19.05
CA ILE A 158 3.03 -13.51 20.09
C ILE A 158 4.00 -14.69 20.25
N THR A 159 4.51 -15.24 19.14
CA THR A 159 5.33 -16.46 19.17
C THR A 159 6.81 -16.22 19.43
N LYS A 160 7.30 -14.99 19.22
CA LYS A 160 8.72 -14.64 19.42
C LYS A 160 8.84 -13.40 20.32
N PRO A 161 8.62 -13.56 21.64
CA PRO A 161 8.59 -12.43 22.57
C PRO A 161 9.93 -11.71 22.72
N GLN A 162 11.06 -12.36 22.40
CA GLN A 162 12.40 -11.77 22.42
C GLN A 162 12.81 -11.10 21.10
N SER A 163 11.95 -11.11 20.09
CA SER A 163 12.24 -10.47 18.80
C SER A 163 12.04 -8.96 18.94
N LEU A 164 13.11 -8.16 18.78
CA LEU A 164 13.05 -6.69 18.78
C LEU A 164 12.23 -6.11 17.62
N ILE A 165 12.04 -6.91 16.58
CA ILE A 165 11.25 -6.63 15.40
C ILE A 165 10.46 -7.91 15.11
N ALA A 166 9.13 -7.86 15.05
CA ALA A 166 8.34 -8.97 14.49
C ALA A 166 8.52 -9.10 12.97
#